data_AF-A0A0R3PZD5-F1
#
_entry.id   AF-A0A0R3PZD5-F1
#
_cell.length_a   1.000
_cell.length_b   1.000
_cell.length_c   1.000
_cell.angle_alpha   90.00
_cell.angle_beta   90.00
_cell.angle_gamma   90.00
#
_symmetry.space_group_name_H-M   'P 1'
#
loop_
_entity.id
_entity.type
_entity.pdbx_description
1 polymer ?
#
loop_
_entity_poly.entity_id
_entity_poly.type
_entity_poly.pdbx_seq_one_letter_code
_entity_poly.pdbx_strand_id
1 'polypeptide(L)'
;ELYNAQWIDAWRERNSRRSEEVVELWEHVVSRSLSFLGDELWIIYEQVCVAALDCARLDLAGECISALNNRFPRSNRVLRLQAMHYEAAEQYDSALTLYERLIEDDPTNNSFRKRKVALLLAQGLRLDAIRELNGYLKIFLNDSEAWLQLSDLFLAESDFAKAAHCLEECVLAAPLNTLYLRRLGDIRYSQGGLENIELARAYYEQAAKLNPADLRALYGICSTYLANHMKGSGGEKKRNLLASGGAAAEKILARYEEVCVFVVVLWNEIYLEFQEL
;
A
#
# COMPACT_ATOMS: atom_id res chain seq x y z
N GLU A 1 -14.56 22.15 -29.21
CA GLU A 1 -13.29 22.53 -28.57
C GLU A 1 -13.48 22.82 -27.08
N LEU A 2 -14.26 23.84 -26.68
CA LEU A 2 -14.59 24.12 -25.26
C LEU A 2 -15.19 22.93 -24.50
N TYR A 3 -16.04 22.13 -25.15
CA TYR A 3 -16.67 20.95 -24.55
C TYR A 3 -15.65 19.86 -24.12
N ASN A 4 -14.50 19.77 -24.81
CA ASN A 4 -13.51 18.71 -24.52
C ASN A 4 -12.58 19.08 -23.36
N ALA A 5 -12.28 20.38 -23.18
CA ALA A 5 -11.59 20.86 -21.99
C ALA A 5 -12.44 20.65 -20.71
N GLN A 6 -13.76 20.81 -20.81
CA GLN A 6 -14.68 20.54 -19.70
C GLN A 6 -14.64 19.09 -19.21
N TRP A 7 -14.33 18.11 -20.08
CA TRP A 7 -14.16 16.71 -19.66
C TRP A 7 -12.88 16.52 -18.84
N ILE A 8 -11.79 17.15 -19.25
CA ILE A 8 -10.52 17.14 -18.51
C ILE A 8 -10.74 17.74 -17.12
N ASP A 9 -11.43 18.89 -17.03
CA ASP A 9 -11.78 19.52 -15.75
C ASP A 9 -12.72 18.63 -14.90
N ALA A 10 -13.75 18.04 -15.50
CA ALA A 10 -14.67 17.16 -14.77
C ALA A 10 -13.97 15.91 -14.22
N TRP A 11 -13.00 15.36 -14.93
CA TRP A 11 -12.21 14.23 -14.44
C TRP A 11 -11.29 14.63 -13.30
N ARG A 12 -10.72 15.84 -13.35
CA ARG A 12 -9.95 16.41 -12.24
C ARG A 12 -10.81 16.57 -10.99
N GLU A 13 -11.99 17.18 -11.11
CA GLU A 13 -12.91 17.40 -9.99
C GLU A 13 -13.38 16.09 -9.35
N ARG A 14 -13.56 15.04 -10.15
CA ARG A 14 -13.96 13.70 -9.68
C ARG A 14 -12.78 12.82 -9.27
N ASN A 15 -11.55 13.33 -9.36
CA ASN A 15 -10.31 12.59 -9.13
C ASN A 15 -10.26 11.25 -9.92
N SER A 16 -10.77 11.26 -11.16
CA SER A 16 -10.86 10.08 -12.02
C SER A 16 -9.55 9.88 -12.78
N ARG A 17 -8.92 8.72 -12.61
CA ARG A 17 -7.64 8.40 -13.28
C ARG A 17 -7.89 7.91 -14.72
N ARG A 18 -8.08 8.86 -15.63
CA ARG A 18 -8.33 8.68 -17.08
C ARG A 18 -7.14 9.17 -17.90
N SER A 19 -5.95 8.65 -17.59
CA SER A 19 -4.69 9.22 -18.07
C SER A 19 -4.52 9.08 -19.58
N GLU A 20 -4.91 7.95 -20.17
CA GLU A 20 -4.87 7.74 -21.61
C GLU A 20 -5.79 8.72 -22.35
N GLU A 21 -7.04 8.88 -21.89
CA GLU A 21 -8.00 9.75 -22.56
C GLU A 21 -7.64 11.24 -22.40
N VAL A 22 -7.03 11.63 -21.28
CA VAL A 22 -6.49 12.99 -21.11
C VAL A 22 -5.39 13.27 -22.14
N VAL A 23 -4.47 12.33 -22.35
CA VAL A 23 -3.39 12.46 -23.33
C VAL A 23 -3.96 12.52 -24.76
N GLU A 24 -4.87 11.61 -25.12
CA GLU A 24 -5.49 11.61 -26.45
C GLU A 24 -6.25 12.91 -26.75
N LEU A 25 -7.06 13.39 -25.79
CA LEU A 25 -7.78 14.66 -25.95
C LEU A 25 -6.82 15.84 -26.09
N TRP A 26 -5.70 15.82 -25.36
CA TRP A 26 -4.68 16.85 -25.46
C TRP A 26 -4.04 16.88 -26.85
N GLU A 27 -3.55 15.74 -27.33
CA GLU A 27 -2.83 15.63 -28.61
C GLU A 27 -3.73 15.92 -29.82
N HIS A 28 -5.00 15.53 -29.77
CA HIS A 28 -5.88 15.64 -30.93
C HIS A 28 -6.72 16.92 -30.95
N VAL A 29 -7.02 17.51 -29.79
CA VAL A 29 -8.00 18.61 -29.70
C VAL A 29 -7.44 19.80 -28.94
N VAL A 30 -7.08 19.62 -27.67
CA VAL A 30 -6.88 20.77 -26.75
C VAL A 30 -5.63 21.57 -27.11
N SER A 31 -4.55 20.90 -27.53
CA SER A 31 -3.31 21.53 -27.96
C SER A 31 -3.45 22.48 -29.15
N ARG A 32 -4.53 22.37 -29.94
CA ARG A 32 -4.79 23.20 -31.12
C ARG A 32 -5.48 24.53 -30.80
N SER A 33 -6.07 24.65 -29.60
CA SER A 33 -6.96 25.75 -29.23
C SER A 33 -6.57 26.42 -27.91
N LEU A 34 -5.26 26.55 -27.67
CA LEU A 34 -4.68 27.04 -26.41
C LEU A 34 -5.18 28.45 -26.01
N SER A 35 -5.43 29.32 -26.99
CA SER A 35 -5.85 30.72 -26.75
C SER A 35 -7.22 30.84 -26.08
N PHE A 36 -8.10 29.83 -26.23
CA PHE A 36 -9.45 29.85 -25.67
C PHE A 36 -9.50 29.45 -24.19
N LEU A 37 -8.43 28.85 -23.66
CA LEU A 37 -8.39 28.31 -22.31
C LEU A 37 -8.05 29.36 -21.24
N GLY A 38 -7.49 30.51 -21.63
CA GLY A 38 -7.15 31.59 -20.70
C GLY A 38 -6.27 31.09 -19.55
N ASP A 39 -6.69 31.35 -18.30
CA ASP A 39 -5.93 30.96 -17.10
C ASP A 39 -6.05 29.47 -16.75
N GLU A 40 -7.11 28.77 -17.19
CA GLU A 40 -7.29 27.33 -16.98
C GLU A 40 -6.24 26.49 -17.73
N LEU A 41 -5.64 27.09 -18.77
CA LEU A 41 -4.60 26.46 -19.58
C LEU A 41 -3.49 25.83 -18.73
N TRP A 42 -3.06 26.53 -17.67
CA TRP A 42 -1.93 26.08 -16.85
C TRP A 42 -2.30 24.90 -15.96
N ILE A 43 -3.54 24.84 -15.50
CA ILE A 43 -4.03 23.70 -14.72
C ILE A 43 -4.17 22.47 -15.63
N ILE A 44 -4.61 22.66 -16.87
CA ILE A 44 -4.67 21.61 -17.88
C ILE A 44 -3.26 21.11 -18.20
N TYR A 45 -2.26 21.99 -18.37
CA TYR A 45 -0.86 21.57 -18.55
C TYR A 45 -0.35 20.69 -17.40
N GLU A 46 -0.67 21.01 -16.14
CA GLU A 46 -0.29 20.16 -15.01
C GLU A 46 -0.98 18.79 -15.08
N GLN A 47 -2.27 18.76 -15.41
CA GLN A 47 -3.04 17.52 -15.52
C GLN A 47 -2.55 16.62 -16.67
N VAL A 48 -2.27 17.21 -17.83
CA VAL A 48 -1.70 16.52 -18.98
C VAL A 48 -0.30 16.02 -18.66
N CYS A 49 0.52 16.80 -17.95
CA CYS A 49 1.84 16.36 -17.52
C CYS A 49 1.75 15.09 -16.66
N VAL A 50 0.86 15.05 -15.67
CA VAL A 50 0.68 13.87 -14.81
C VAL A 50 0.14 12.68 -15.60
N ALA A 51 -0.85 12.91 -16.48
CA ALA A 51 -1.41 11.87 -17.34
C ALA A 51 -0.36 11.30 -18.32
N ALA A 52 0.49 12.17 -18.88
CA ALA A 52 1.58 11.77 -19.77
C ALA A 52 2.62 10.91 -19.04
N LEU A 53 2.98 11.25 -17.79
CA LEU A 53 3.86 10.41 -16.97
C LEU A 53 3.24 9.04 -16.67
N ASP A 54 1.95 8.99 -16.35
CA ASP A 54 1.20 7.73 -16.17
C ASP A 54 1.23 6.85 -17.44
N CYS A 55 1.22 7.47 -18.62
CA CYS A 55 1.25 6.80 -19.92
C CYS A 55 2.68 6.58 -20.47
N ALA A 56 3.72 6.81 -19.66
CA ALA A 56 5.13 6.75 -20.05
C ALA A 56 5.52 7.65 -21.25
N ARG A 57 4.74 8.71 -21.51
CA ARG A 57 5.01 9.75 -22.52
C ARG A 57 5.89 10.85 -21.94
N LEU A 58 7.16 10.52 -21.72
CA LEU A 58 8.17 11.42 -21.12
C LEU A 58 8.46 12.65 -21.99
N ASP A 59 8.24 12.54 -23.30
CA ASP A 59 8.31 13.63 -24.28
C ASP A 59 7.27 14.70 -23.99
N LEU A 60 6.00 14.30 -23.94
CA LEU A 60 4.87 15.20 -23.71
C LEU A 60 4.94 15.81 -22.30
N ALA A 61 5.29 15.01 -21.29
CA ALA A 61 5.51 15.52 -19.94
C ALA A 61 6.60 16.61 -19.90
N GLY A 62 7.71 16.41 -20.62
CA GLY A 62 8.79 17.38 -20.75
C GLY A 62 8.34 18.70 -21.40
N GLU A 63 7.53 18.62 -22.46
CA GLU A 63 6.93 19.80 -23.11
C GLU A 63 6.04 20.59 -22.16
N CYS A 64 5.14 19.91 -21.43
CA CYS A 64 4.27 20.55 -20.45
C CYS A 64 5.09 21.23 -19.34
N ILE A 65 6.12 20.55 -18.82
CA ILE A 65 7.02 21.10 -17.79
C ILE A 65 7.75 22.34 -18.30
N SER A 66 8.25 22.32 -19.54
CA SER A 66 8.92 23.48 -20.14
C SER A 66 7.99 24.68 -20.25
N ALA A 67 6.77 24.47 -20.73
CA ALA A 67 5.74 25.53 -20.82
C ALA A 67 5.40 26.11 -19.44
N LEU A 68 5.21 25.25 -18.44
CA LEU A 68 4.90 25.65 -17.07
C LEU A 68 6.07 26.40 -16.40
N ASN A 69 7.31 25.96 -16.60
CA ASN A 69 8.49 26.59 -16.02
C ASN A 69 8.76 27.98 -16.62
N ASN A 70 8.48 28.17 -17.91
CA ASN A 70 8.59 29.48 -18.56
C ASN A 70 7.59 30.50 -18.00
N ARG A 71 6.38 30.05 -17.66
CA ARG A 71 5.34 30.91 -17.08
C ARG A 71 5.53 31.15 -15.59
N PHE A 72 5.92 30.12 -14.84
CA PHE A 72 6.05 30.14 -13.38
C PHE A 72 7.46 29.71 -12.92
N PRO A 73 8.49 30.50 -13.23
CA PRO A 73 9.85 30.17 -12.81
C PRO A 73 9.92 30.12 -11.28
N ARG A 74 10.57 29.07 -10.74
CA ARG A 74 10.72 28.81 -9.29
C ARG A 74 9.44 28.37 -8.55
N SER A 75 8.41 27.93 -9.26
CA SER A 75 7.23 27.33 -8.61
C SER A 75 7.51 25.93 -8.08
N ASN A 76 7.18 25.67 -6.80
CA ASN A 76 7.27 24.33 -6.21
C ASN A 76 6.34 23.31 -6.88
N ARG A 77 5.22 23.77 -7.49
CA ARG A 77 4.35 22.89 -8.29
C ARG A 77 5.06 22.38 -9.53
N VAL A 78 5.81 23.24 -10.21
CA VAL A 78 6.61 22.89 -11.40
C VAL A 78 7.81 22.03 -11.01
N LEU A 79 8.49 22.38 -9.91
CA LEU A 79 9.61 21.62 -9.37
C LEU A 79 9.19 20.18 -9.02
N ARG A 80 7.99 19.99 -8.47
CA ARG A 80 7.40 18.68 -8.22
C ARG A 80 7.19 17.89 -9.51
N LEU A 81 6.69 18.50 -10.58
CA LEU A 81 6.52 17.82 -11.87
C LEU A 81 7.88 17.45 -12.50
N GLN A 82 8.90 18.29 -12.34
CA GLN A 82 10.28 17.97 -12.73
C GLN A 82 10.82 16.76 -11.96
N ALA A 83 10.58 16.69 -10.64
CA ALA A 83 10.99 15.55 -9.83
C ALA A 83 10.28 14.25 -10.27
N MET A 84 8.98 14.32 -10.54
CA MET A 84 8.20 13.19 -11.06
C MET A 84 8.67 12.73 -12.45
N HIS A 85 9.08 13.67 -13.31
CA HIS A 85 9.64 13.35 -14.62
C HIS A 85 10.98 12.63 -14.52
N TYR A 86 11.87 13.08 -13.64
CA TYR A 86 13.12 12.37 -13.36
C TYR A 86 12.88 11.00 -12.72
N GLU A 87 11.89 10.86 -11.82
CA GLU A 87 11.47 9.56 -11.25
C GLU A 87 11.01 8.60 -12.36
N ALA A 88 10.14 9.05 -13.27
CA ALA A 88 9.64 8.26 -14.39
C ALA A 88 10.73 7.93 -15.43
N ALA A 89 11.76 8.78 -15.55
CA ALA A 89 12.93 8.55 -16.40
C ALA A 89 14.03 7.70 -15.71
N GLU A 90 13.77 7.16 -14.51
CA GLU A 90 14.71 6.39 -13.69
C GLU A 90 16.00 7.15 -13.32
N GLN A 91 15.97 8.49 -13.40
CA GLN A 91 17.07 9.37 -13.01
C GLN A 91 16.96 9.73 -11.53
N TYR A 92 17.11 8.71 -10.69
CA TYR A 92 16.80 8.78 -9.26
C TYR A 92 17.61 9.83 -8.49
N ASP A 93 18.89 10.02 -8.79
CA ASP A 93 19.71 11.01 -8.10
C ASP A 93 19.22 12.44 -8.37
N SER A 94 18.82 12.73 -9.62
CA SER A 94 18.25 14.03 -9.98
C SER A 94 16.89 14.22 -9.30
N ALA A 95 16.04 13.19 -9.30
CA ALA A 95 14.75 13.24 -8.60
C ALA A 95 14.92 13.49 -7.09
N LEU A 96 15.87 12.81 -6.44
CA LEU A 96 16.17 12.97 -5.01
C LEU A 96 16.58 14.41 -4.68
N THR A 97 17.49 15.02 -5.46
CA THR A 97 17.89 16.41 -5.20
C THR A 97 16.72 17.40 -5.27
N LEU A 98 15.77 17.18 -6.20
CA LEU A 98 14.58 18.02 -6.30
C LEU A 98 13.61 17.77 -5.14
N TYR A 99 13.43 16.52 -4.72
CA TYR A 99 12.59 16.22 -3.56
C TYR A 99 13.17 16.74 -2.25
N GLU A 100 14.48 16.69 -2.06
CA GLU A 100 15.14 17.27 -0.88
C GLU A 100 14.89 18.77 -0.79
N ARG A 101 15.05 19.49 -1.90
CA ARG A 101 14.70 20.91 -1.97
C ARG A 101 13.21 21.17 -1.68
N LEU A 102 12.31 20.36 -2.22
CA LEU A 102 10.87 20.46 -1.94
C LEU A 102 10.54 20.23 -0.45
N ILE A 103 11.27 19.31 0.21
CA ILE A 103 11.13 19.03 1.65
C ILE A 103 11.68 20.18 2.50
N GLU A 104 12.78 20.81 2.07
CA GLU A 104 13.33 21.99 2.74
C GLU A 104 12.39 23.19 2.65
N ASP A 105 11.79 23.41 1.47
CA ASP A 105 10.86 24.51 1.22
C ASP A 105 9.52 24.31 1.95
N ASP A 106 9.02 23.07 2.06
CA ASP A 106 7.81 22.72 2.81
C ASP A 106 8.00 21.44 3.65
N PRO A 107 8.52 21.58 4.88
CA PRO A 107 8.77 20.45 5.78
C PRO A 107 7.50 19.71 6.23
N THR A 108 6.34 20.36 6.10
CA THR A 108 5.04 19.84 6.57
C THR A 108 4.38 18.92 5.55
N ASN A 109 4.81 18.96 4.30
CA ASN A 109 4.30 18.11 3.24
C ASN A 109 4.87 16.69 3.35
N ASN A 110 4.05 15.78 3.89
CA ASN A 110 4.44 14.39 4.04
C ASN A 110 4.66 13.65 2.70
N SER A 111 4.03 14.11 1.61
CA SER A 111 4.05 13.40 0.32
C SER A 111 5.44 13.38 -0.31
N PHE A 112 6.21 14.47 -0.17
CA PHE A 112 7.58 14.54 -0.69
C PHE A 112 8.53 13.63 0.09
N ARG A 113 8.36 13.51 1.40
CA ARG A 113 9.13 12.58 2.23
C ARG A 113 8.82 11.13 1.87
N LYS A 114 7.54 10.79 1.67
CA LYS A 114 7.13 9.47 1.16
C LYS A 114 7.74 9.16 -0.20
N ARG A 115 7.79 10.13 -1.12
CA ARG A 115 8.44 9.99 -2.42
C ARG A 115 9.94 9.77 -2.31
N LYS A 116 10.64 10.50 -1.43
CA LYS A 116 12.07 10.25 -1.13
C LYS A 116 12.31 8.81 -0.69
N VAL A 117 11.49 8.29 0.24
CA VAL A 117 11.57 6.88 0.69
C VAL A 117 11.34 5.92 -0.47
N ALA A 118 10.33 6.17 -1.33
CA ALA A 118 10.06 5.33 -2.50
C ALA A 118 11.24 5.28 -3.49
N LEU A 119 11.90 6.42 -3.74
CA LEU A 119 13.10 6.50 -4.59
C LEU A 119 14.26 5.68 -4.03
N LEU A 120 14.54 5.80 -2.73
CA LEU A 120 15.59 5.02 -2.08
C LEU A 120 15.32 3.51 -2.17
N LEU A 121 14.05 3.10 -2.05
CA LEU A 121 13.66 1.70 -2.23
C LEU A 121 13.82 1.23 -3.69
N ALA A 122 13.48 2.08 -4.67
CA ALA A 122 13.69 1.78 -6.09
C ALA A 122 15.17 1.59 -6.44
N GLN A 123 16.06 2.35 -5.80
CA GLN A 123 17.52 2.18 -5.91
C GLN A 123 18.08 0.97 -5.14
N GLY A 124 17.23 0.25 -4.37
CA GLY A 124 17.66 -0.85 -3.51
C GLY A 124 18.39 -0.41 -2.23
N LEU A 125 18.42 0.89 -1.92
CA LEU A 125 19.05 1.47 -0.73
C LEU A 125 18.16 1.30 0.51
N ARG A 126 17.92 0.05 0.90
CA ARG A 126 16.94 -0.29 1.95
C ARG A 126 17.27 0.30 3.31
N LEU A 127 18.55 0.28 3.71
CA LEU A 127 18.98 0.84 5.00
C LEU A 127 18.77 2.35 5.06
N ASP A 128 18.93 3.04 3.93
CA ASP A 128 18.72 4.49 3.84
C ASP A 128 17.24 4.82 3.91
N ALA A 129 16.40 4.04 3.22
CA ALA A 129 14.95 4.14 3.33
C ALA A 129 14.47 3.92 4.79
N ILE A 130 15.04 2.95 5.52
CA ILE A 130 14.75 2.75 6.95
C ILE A 130 15.13 3.98 7.77
N ARG A 131 16.32 4.58 7.53
CA ARG A 131 16.76 5.78 8.25
C ARG A 131 15.82 6.97 8.00
N GLU A 132 15.46 7.21 6.74
CA GLU A 132 14.54 8.28 6.35
C GLU A 132 13.13 8.07 6.91
N LEU A 133 12.61 6.85 6.88
CA LEU A 133 11.27 6.53 7.38
C LEU A 133 11.19 6.64 8.92
N ASN A 134 12.25 6.28 9.64
CA ASN A 134 12.38 6.57 11.08
C ASN A 134 12.41 8.08 11.36
N GLY A 135 13.09 8.87 10.53
CA GLY A 135 13.09 10.33 10.61
C GLY A 135 11.70 10.92 10.36
N TYR A 136 10.99 10.40 9.37
CA TYR A 136 9.63 10.77 9.01
C TYR A 136 8.65 10.52 10.16
N LEU A 137 8.67 9.33 10.77
CA LEU A 137 7.73 8.95 11.83
C LEU A 137 7.94 9.71 13.15
N LYS A 138 9.10 10.34 13.35
CA LYS A 138 9.30 11.30 14.46
C LYS A 138 8.48 12.57 14.31
N ILE A 139 8.10 12.92 13.08
CA ILE A 139 7.32 14.12 12.75
C ILE A 139 5.85 13.73 12.55
N PHE A 140 5.58 12.63 11.83
CA PHE A 140 4.25 12.17 11.45
C PHE A 140 3.88 10.84 12.13
N LEU A 141 3.77 10.86 13.45
CA LEU A 141 3.59 9.66 14.27
C LEU A 141 2.30 8.87 13.96
N ASN A 142 1.24 9.57 13.53
CA ASN A 142 -0.08 8.98 13.30
C ASN A 142 -0.23 8.31 11.92
N ASP A 143 0.83 8.24 11.11
CA ASP A 143 0.79 7.63 9.79
C ASP A 143 0.98 6.11 9.87
N SER A 144 -0.14 5.37 9.98
CA SER A 144 -0.11 3.91 10.04
C SER A 144 0.47 3.26 8.78
N GLU A 145 0.33 3.88 7.60
CA GLU A 145 0.90 3.34 6.36
C GLU A 145 2.43 3.35 6.40
N ALA A 146 3.01 4.44 6.91
CA ALA A 146 4.46 4.55 7.10
C ALA A 146 4.97 3.55 8.14
N TRP A 147 4.23 3.30 9.23
CA TRP A 147 4.57 2.26 10.20
C TRP A 147 4.53 0.85 9.60
N LEU A 148 3.53 0.55 8.76
CA LEU A 148 3.45 -0.72 8.04
C LEU A 148 4.64 -0.90 7.09
N GLN A 149 4.97 0.13 6.31
CA GLN A 149 6.12 0.09 5.41
C GLN A 149 7.42 -0.13 6.19
N LEU A 150 7.60 0.55 7.33
CA LEU A 150 8.77 0.36 8.17
C LEU A 150 8.87 -1.06 8.74
N SER A 151 7.73 -1.63 9.16
CA SER A 151 7.65 -3.02 9.60
C SER A 151 8.10 -3.99 8.49
N ASP A 152 7.56 -3.82 7.28
CA ASP A 152 7.90 -4.68 6.12
C ASP A 152 9.39 -4.55 5.75
N LEU A 153 9.98 -3.36 5.86
CA LEU A 153 11.43 -3.17 5.66
C LEU A 153 12.27 -3.87 6.73
N PHE A 154 11.87 -3.81 8.01
CA PHE A 154 12.58 -4.54 9.06
C PHE A 154 12.43 -6.06 8.93
N LEU A 155 11.30 -6.56 8.45
CA LEU A 155 11.14 -7.98 8.12
C LEU A 155 12.07 -8.41 6.99
N ALA A 156 12.25 -7.58 5.96
CA ALA A 156 13.20 -7.86 4.88
C ALA A 156 14.65 -7.92 5.38
N GLU A 157 14.98 -7.22 6.47
CA GLU A 157 16.26 -7.26 7.17
C GLU A 157 16.32 -8.33 8.28
N SER A 158 15.28 -9.16 8.42
CA SER A 158 15.14 -10.16 9.50
C SER A 158 15.19 -9.59 10.92
N ASP A 159 14.98 -8.28 11.09
CA ASP A 159 14.86 -7.63 12.40
C ASP A 159 13.41 -7.71 12.87
N PHE A 160 13.01 -8.91 13.26
CA PHE A 160 11.65 -9.18 13.71
C PHE A 160 11.25 -8.35 14.94
N ALA A 161 12.20 -7.97 15.80
CA ALA A 161 11.92 -7.22 17.02
C ALA A 161 11.44 -5.81 16.69
N LYS A 162 12.16 -5.09 15.81
CA LYS A 162 11.73 -3.77 15.35
C LYS A 162 10.48 -3.85 14.48
N ALA A 163 10.38 -4.87 13.63
CA ALA A 163 9.18 -5.07 12.82
C ALA A 163 7.91 -5.24 13.68
N ALA A 164 7.99 -6.00 14.78
CA ALA A 164 6.89 -6.16 15.72
C ALA A 164 6.52 -4.83 16.40
N HIS A 165 7.52 -4.05 16.83
CA HIS A 165 7.28 -2.74 17.43
C HIS A 165 6.51 -1.80 16.48
N CYS A 166 6.88 -1.76 15.20
CA CYS A 166 6.16 -0.96 14.21
C CYS A 166 4.68 -1.38 14.07
N LEU A 167 4.38 -2.69 14.15
CA LEU A 167 2.99 -3.15 14.12
C LEU A 167 2.24 -2.90 15.43
N GLU A 168 2.92 -2.87 16.57
CA GLU A 168 2.30 -2.50 17.84
C GLU A 168 1.76 -1.06 17.77
N GLU A 169 2.52 -0.13 17.19
CA GLU A 169 2.04 1.24 16.93
C GLU A 169 0.80 1.25 16.02
N CYS A 170 0.77 0.41 14.98
CA CYS A 170 -0.42 0.24 14.14
C CYS A 170 -1.63 -0.31 14.92
N VAL A 171 -1.43 -1.29 15.82
CA VAL A 171 -2.49 -1.86 16.67
C VAL A 171 -2.97 -0.84 17.69
N LEU A 172 -2.09 -0.01 18.26
CA LEU A 172 -2.47 1.08 19.15
C LEU A 172 -3.36 2.11 18.42
N ALA A 173 -3.01 2.44 17.17
CA ALA A 173 -3.81 3.35 16.36
C ALA A 173 -5.18 2.75 15.94
N ALA A 174 -5.23 1.44 15.65
CA ALA A 174 -6.45 0.76 15.22
C ALA A 174 -6.57 -0.64 15.85
N PRO A 175 -7.03 -0.75 17.12
CA PRO A 175 -6.99 -2.00 17.89
C PRO A 175 -7.98 -3.07 17.40
N LEU A 176 -8.98 -2.68 16.61
CA LEU A 176 -9.96 -3.58 16.02
C LEU A 176 -9.58 -4.03 14.61
N ASN A 177 -8.44 -3.57 14.08
CA ASN A 177 -7.99 -3.98 12.76
C ASN A 177 -7.38 -5.39 12.82
N THR A 178 -8.14 -6.36 12.32
CA THR A 178 -7.76 -7.78 12.31
C THR A 178 -6.50 -8.05 11.49
N LEU A 179 -6.22 -7.24 10.45
CA LEU A 179 -5.01 -7.38 9.65
C LEU A 179 -3.75 -7.11 10.48
N TYR A 180 -3.78 -6.09 11.34
CA TYR A 180 -2.64 -5.71 12.18
C TYR A 180 -2.39 -6.74 13.26
N LEU A 181 -3.45 -7.18 13.95
CA LEU A 181 -3.38 -8.25 14.94
C LEU A 181 -2.80 -9.54 14.35
N ARG A 182 -3.28 -9.93 13.17
CA ARG A 182 -2.79 -11.11 12.47
C ARG A 182 -1.32 -10.97 12.07
N ARG A 183 -0.93 -9.86 11.43
CA ARG A 183 0.46 -9.63 11.05
C ARG A 183 1.38 -9.62 12.28
N LEU A 184 0.97 -9.02 13.39
CA LEU A 184 1.74 -9.03 14.64
C LEU A 184 1.89 -10.45 15.20
N GLY A 185 0.83 -11.26 15.11
CA GLY A 185 0.88 -12.71 15.38
C GLY A 185 1.91 -13.44 14.51
N ASP A 186 1.90 -13.19 13.19
CA ASP A 186 2.85 -13.78 12.23
C ASP A 186 4.31 -13.45 12.61
N ILE A 187 4.59 -12.18 12.96
CA ILE A 187 5.94 -11.73 13.35
C ILE A 187 6.37 -12.36 14.69
N ARG A 188 5.51 -12.34 15.71
CA ARG A 188 5.82 -12.93 17.03
C ARG A 188 6.03 -14.44 16.93
N TYR A 189 5.24 -15.14 16.12
CA TYR A 189 5.45 -16.56 15.86
C TYR A 189 6.82 -16.81 15.21
N SER A 190 7.20 -15.98 14.24
CA SER A 190 8.48 -16.08 13.52
C SER A 190 9.70 -15.78 14.39
N GLN A 191 9.58 -14.87 15.37
CA GLN A 191 10.63 -14.63 16.38
C GLN A 191 10.96 -15.89 17.20
N GLY A 192 9.96 -16.77 17.38
CA GLY A 192 10.10 -17.97 18.19
C GLY A 192 10.34 -17.68 19.67
N GLY A 193 10.60 -18.73 20.44
CA GLY A 193 10.61 -18.67 21.90
C GLY A 193 9.20 -18.83 22.49
N LEU A 194 9.11 -19.41 23.69
CA LEU A 194 7.82 -19.77 24.29
C LEU A 194 6.95 -18.52 24.54
N GLU A 195 7.56 -17.44 25.03
CA GLU A 195 6.87 -16.18 25.30
C GLU A 195 6.26 -15.57 24.03
N ASN A 196 7.03 -15.48 22.94
CA ASN A 196 6.50 -14.93 21.69
C ASN A 196 5.45 -15.82 21.03
N ILE A 197 5.56 -17.16 21.16
CA ILE A 197 4.52 -18.08 20.67
C ILE A 197 3.21 -17.90 21.46
N GLU A 198 3.29 -17.64 22.76
CA GLU A 198 2.12 -17.33 23.59
C GLU A 198 1.49 -15.98 23.23
N LEU A 199 2.31 -14.95 22.96
CA LEU A 199 1.82 -13.66 22.46
C LEU A 199 1.18 -13.80 21.07
N ALA A 200 1.84 -14.53 20.15
CA ALA A 200 1.31 -14.77 18.81
C ALA A 200 -0.09 -15.40 18.86
N ARG A 201 -0.27 -16.41 19.72
CA ARG A 201 -1.57 -17.03 19.98
C ARG A 201 -2.60 -16.00 20.43
N ALA A 202 -2.27 -15.17 21.43
CA ALA A 202 -3.21 -14.18 21.94
C ALA A 202 -3.71 -13.24 20.83
N TYR A 203 -2.79 -12.78 19.97
CA TYR A 203 -3.13 -11.94 18.81
C TYR A 203 -3.98 -12.67 17.77
N TYR A 204 -3.66 -13.94 17.44
CA TYR A 204 -4.48 -14.72 16.52
C TYR A 204 -5.88 -15.00 17.07
N GLU A 205 -6.00 -15.32 18.37
CA GLU A 205 -7.29 -15.53 19.02
C GLU A 205 -8.12 -14.24 19.05
N GLN A 206 -7.50 -13.08 19.27
CA GLN A 206 -8.18 -11.80 19.16
C GLN A 206 -8.63 -11.51 17.73
N ALA A 207 -7.77 -11.74 16.73
CA ALA A 207 -8.13 -11.58 15.33
C ALA A 207 -9.28 -12.51 14.92
N ALA A 208 -9.26 -13.77 15.35
CA ALA A 208 -10.31 -14.76 15.08
C ALA A 208 -11.63 -14.46 15.82
N LYS A 209 -11.59 -13.79 16.98
CA LYS A 209 -12.79 -13.30 17.66
C LYS A 209 -13.47 -12.17 16.88
N LEU A 210 -12.67 -11.25 16.33
CA LEU A 210 -13.16 -10.10 15.55
C LEU A 210 -13.58 -10.50 14.13
N ASN A 211 -12.85 -11.42 13.50
CA ASN A 211 -13.18 -12.00 12.20
C ASN A 211 -13.05 -13.53 12.25
N PRO A 212 -14.14 -14.24 12.60
CA PRO A 212 -14.15 -15.70 12.67
C PRO A 212 -13.89 -16.42 11.34
N ALA A 213 -14.04 -15.71 10.21
CA ALA A 213 -13.81 -16.26 8.87
C ALA A 213 -12.35 -16.10 8.39
N ASP A 214 -11.48 -15.42 9.14
CA ASP A 214 -10.07 -15.29 8.78
C ASP A 214 -9.33 -16.62 8.98
N LEU A 215 -9.23 -17.39 7.90
CA LEU A 215 -8.52 -18.67 7.87
C LEU A 215 -7.07 -18.53 8.33
N ARG A 216 -6.40 -17.41 8.00
CA ARG A 216 -4.97 -17.24 8.36
C ARG A 216 -4.81 -17.07 9.86
N ALA A 217 -5.74 -16.38 10.53
CA ALA A 217 -5.77 -16.32 12.00
C ALA A 217 -6.01 -17.71 12.62
N LEU A 218 -6.97 -18.49 12.08
CA LEU A 218 -7.24 -19.86 12.56
C LEU A 218 -6.02 -20.79 12.38
N TYR A 219 -5.35 -20.73 11.21
CA TYR A 219 -4.11 -21.47 10.98
C TYR A 219 -2.99 -21.05 11.92
N GLY A 220 -2.89 -19.76 12.26
CA GLY A 220 -1.97 -19.25 13.27
C GLY A 220 -2.21 -19.87 14.66
N ILE A 221 -3.47 -20.01 15.07
CA ILE A 221 -3.84 -20.69 16.33
C ILE A 221 -3.38 -22.15 16.30
N CYS A 222 -3.67 -22.89 15.22
CA CYS A 222 -3.23 -24.28 15.08
C CYS A 222 -1.69 -24.40 15.09
N SER A 223 -0.98 -23.49 14.42
CA SER A 223 0.49 -23.51 14.33
C SER A 223 1.15 -23.24 15.68
N THR A 224 0.65 -22.26 16.45
CA THR A 224 1.13 -21.99 17.82
C THR A 224 0.87 -23.15 18.77
N TYR A 225 -0.21 -23.93 18.55
CA TYR A 225 -0.47 -25.16 19.29
C TYR A 225 0.58 -26.24 19.01
N LEU A 226 0.83 -26.53 17.73
CA LEU A 226 1.83 -27.53 17.32
C LEU A 226 3.23 -27.20 17.85
N ALA A 227 3.62 -25.92 17.80
CA ALA A 227 4.90 -25.44 18.31
C ALA A 227 5.05 -25.64 19.84
N ASN A 228 3.96 -25.49 20.60
CA ASN A 228 3.95 -25.70 22.05
C ASN A 228 3.90 -27.19 22.45
N HIS A 229 3.28 -28.05 21.64
CA HIS A 229 3.23 -29.50 21.89
C HIS A 229 4.63 -30.13 21.96
N MET A 230 5.57 -29.60 21.17
CA MET A 230 6.96 -30.08 21.10
C MET A 230 7.81 -29.75 22.34
N LYS A 231 7.39 -28.79 23.20
CA LYS A 231 8.24 -28.21 24.25
C LYS A 231 7.76 -28.47 25.69
N GLY A 232 6.84 -29.40 25.90
CA GLY A 232 6.50 -29.92 27.24
C GLY A 232 5.83 -28.91 28.18
N SER A 233 4.63 -28.43 27.85
CA SER A 233 3.83 -27.59 28.76
C SER A 233 2.98 -28.41 29.73
N GLY A 234 2.74 -27.86 30.94
CA GLY A 234 1.97 -28.50 32.03
C GLY A 234 0.53 -28.85 31.65
N GLY A 235 -0.04 -29.85 32.34
CA GLY A 235 -1.24 -30.59 31.92
C GLY A 235 -2.50 -29.76 31.66
N GLU A 236 -2.82 -28.77 32.50
CA GLU A 236 -4.04 -27.96 32.34
C GLU A 236 -3.92 -26.92 31.23
N LYS A 237 -2.76 -26.25 31.13
CA LYS A 237 -2.42 -25.36 30.01
C LYS A 237 -2.49 -26.16 28.70
N LYS A 238 -1.90 -27.36 28.65
CA LYS A 238 -1.94 -28.25 27.49
C LYS A 238 -3.37 -28.61 27.04
N ARG A 239 -4.30 -28.82 27.97
CA ARG A 239 -5.71 -29.12 27.65
C ARG A 239 -6.45 -27.93 27.03
N ASN A 240 -6.27 -26.73 27.58
CA ASN A 240 -6.89 -25.52 27.01
C ASN A 240 -6.31 -25.19 25.63
N LEU A 241 -5.00 -25.40 25.45
CA LEU A 241 -4.30 -25.25 24.19
C LEU A 241 -4.86 -26.21 23.11
N LEU A 242 -5.11 -27.47 23.49
CA LEU A 242 -5.74 -28.49 22.64
C LEU A 242 -7.16 -28.09 22.23
N ALA A 243 -7.96 -27.58 23.15
CA ALA A 243 -9.34 -27.17 22.87
C ALA A 243 -9.40 -25.99 21.88
N SER A 244 -8.57 -24.95 22.08
CA SER A 244 -8.50 -23.79 21.17
C SER A 244 -8.02 -24.19 19.77
N GLY A 245 -6.98 -25.02 19.68
CA GLY A 245 -6.47 -25.54 18.40
C GLY A 245 -7.45 -26.46 17.68
N GLY A 246 -8.15 -27.34 18.42
CA GLY A 246 -9.19 -28.23 17.89
C GLY A 246 -10.38 -27.46 17.34
N ALA A 247 -10.90 -26.49 18.09
CA ALA A 247 -12.00 -25.63 17.63
C ALA A 247 -11.63 -24.80 16.40
N ALA A 248 -10.38 -24.31 16.32
CA ALA A 248 -9.88 -23.64 15.13
C ALA A 248 -9.81 -24.59 13.92
N ALA A 249 -9.32 -25.82 14.13
CA ALA A 249 -9.25 -26.84 13.08
C ALA A 249 -10.64 -27.26 12.56
N GLU A 250 -11.61 -27.46 13.45
CA GLU A 250 -13.00 -27.76 13.08
C GLU A 250 -13.61 -26.65 12.22
N LYS A 251 -13.38 -25.37 12.59
CA LYS A 251 -13.83 -24.23 11.79
C LYS A 251 -13.18 -24.16 10.41
N ILE A 252 -11.89 -24.48 10.32
CA ILE A 252 -11.19 -24.56 9.03
C ILE A 252 -11.81 -25.67 8.18
N LEU A 253 -11.99 -26.87 8.73
CA LEU A 253 -12.58 -28.02 8.02
C LEU A 253 -14.00 -27.73 7.54
N ALA A 254 -14.86 -27.18 8.40
CA ALA A 254 -16.21 -26.77 8.04
C ALA A 254 -16.22 -25.80 6.86
N ARG A 255 -15.27 -24.85 6.82
CA ARG A 255 -15.15 -23.92 5.70
C ARG A 255 -14.73 -24.59 4.39
N TYR A 256 -13.84 -25.57 4.44
CA TYR A 256 -13.48 -26.36 3.26
C TYR A 256 -14.64 -27.23 2.77
N GLU A 257 -15.42 -27.81 3.68
CA GLU A 257 -16.62 -28.57 3.34
C GLU A 257 -17.66 -27.69 2.63
N GLU A 258 -17.93 -26.48 3.12
CA GLU A 258 -18.81 -25.51 2.45
C GLU A 258 -18.36 -25.19 1.02
N VAL A 259 -17.06 -24.94 0.82
CA VAL A 259 -16.51 -24.63 -0.51
C VAL A 259 -16.61 -25.83 -1.44
N CYS A 260 -16.30 -27.05 -0.95
CA CYS A 260 -16.44 -28.27 -1.74
C CYS A 260 -17.90 -28.50 -2.18
N VAL A 261 -18.86 -28.33 -1.27
CA VAL A 261 -20.29 -28.44 -1.60
C VAL A 261 -20.69 -27.39 -2.63
N PHE A 262 -20.26 -26.14 -2.46
CA PHE A 262 -20.56 -25.05 -3.40
C PHE A 262 -20.00 -25.30 -4.80
N VAL A 263 -18.75 -25.78 -4.90
CA VAL A 263 -18.12 -26.12 -6.19
C VAL A 263 -18.85 -27.28 -6.87
N VAL A 264 -19.28 -28.30 -6.11
CA VAL A 264 -20.04 -29.43 -6.66
C VAL A 264 -21.42 -28.99 -7.15
N VAL A 265 -22.10 -28.11 -6.42
CA VAL A 265 -23.41 -27.56 -6.84
C VAL A 265 -23.27 -26.72 -8.11
N LEU A 266 -22.32 -25.77 -8.14
CA LEU A 266 -22.03 -24.96 -9.32
C LEU A 266 -21.68 -25.82 -10.55
N TRP A 267 -20.88 -26.87 -10.35
CA TRP A 267 -20.51 -27.75 -11.45
C TRP A 267 -21.71 -28.54 -11.98
N ASN A 268 -22.62 -28.98 -11.10
CA ASN A 268 -23.87 -29.63 -11.50
C ASN A 268 -24.83 -28.67 -12.22
N GLU A 269 -24.94 -27.40 -11.78
CA GLU A 269 -25.76 -26.39 -12.46
C GLU A 269 -25.21 -26.07 -13.86
N ILE A 270 -23.90 -25.83 -13.99
CA ILE A 270 -23.24 -25.64 -15.29
C ILE A 270 -23.42 -26.87 -16.19
N TYR A 271 -23.28 -28.07 -15.63
CA TYR A 271 -23.46 -29.31 -16.38
C TYR A 271 -24.89 -29.49 -16.89
N LEU A 272 -25.91 -29.12 -16.10
CA LEU A 272 -27.31 -29.16 -16.51
C LEU A 272 -27.62 -28.12 -17.60
N GLU A 273 -27.12 -26.89 -17.48
CA GLU A 273 -27.26 -25.87 -18.55
C GLU A 273 -26.58 -26.31 -19.87
N PHE A 274 -25.46 -27.03 -19.78
CA PHE A 274 -24.80 -27.61 -20.96
C PHE A 274 -25.57 -28.78 -21.59
N GLN A 275 -26.47 -29.45 -20.86
CA GLN A 275 -27.33 -30.52 -21.40
C GLN A 275 -28.62 -29.98 -22.05
N GLU A 276 -29.03 -28.76 -21.73
CA GLU A 276 -30.22 -28.12 -22.31
C GLU A 276 -29.94 -27.31 -23.60
N LEU A 277 -28.65 -27.16 -23.97
CA LEU A 277 -28.16 -26.57 -25.24
C LEU A 277 -27.95 -27.62 -26.33
#